data_AF-A0A9D5LD41-F1
#
_entry.id   AF-A0A9D5LD41-F1
#
_cell.length_a   1.000
_cell.length_b   1.000
_cell.length_c   1.000
_cell.angle_alpha   90.00
_cell.angle_beta   90.00
_cell.angle_gamma   90.00
#
_symmetry.space_group_name_H-M   'P 1'
#
loop_
_entity.id
_entity.type
_entity.pdbx_description
1 polymer ?
#
loop_
_entity_poly.entity_id
_entity_poly.type
_entity_poly.pdbx_seq_one_letter_code
_entity_poly.pdbx_strand_id
1 'polypeptide(L)'
;MKKNILIMMLASFVGLVSASCGSGEKKTESVPVVEDVEVRKSQLEQALTSGDLKNASVVADSMSLFVDDFTPEQTVQVLTAFVSLHNDASTRHESRRDLETLRKYVDVYDIALSVNPKDTRAAFKKAKRKNPSLDFDSIAKVFREKLVQYDSMQDGSPATAAASAAVADTIGEMPDSVQQPKELPVELRPAM
;
A
#
# COMPACT_ATOMS: atom_id res chain seq x y z
N MET A 1 48.50 13.63 27.88
CA MET A 1 47.85 14.85 27.35
C MET A 1 46.35 14.63 27.38
N LYS A 2 45.63 15.34 28.25
CA LYS A 2 44.17 15.23 28.43
C LYS A 2 43.57 16.60 28.10
N LYS A 3 42.65 16.67 27.14
CA LYS A 3 41.91 17.89 26.83
C LYS A 3 40.58 17.53 26.19
N ASN A 4 39.56 17.29 27.02
CA ASN A 4 38.17 17.14 26.57
C ASN A 4 37.34 18.30 27.12
N ILE A 5 36.50 18.79 26.21
CA ILE A 5 35.90 20.11 26.12
C ILE A 5 34.68 20.25 27.05
N LEU A 6 34.62 21.38 27.75
CA LEU A 6 33.52 21.81 28.60
C LEU A 6 32.66 22.83 27.83
N ILE A 7 31.38 22.45 27.63
CA ILE A 7 30.12 23.24 27.66
C ILE A 7 30.20 24.74 27.36
N MET A 8 29.35 25.23 26.43
CA MET A 8 28.44 26.37 26.69
C MET A 8 27.31 26.48 25.64
N MET A 9 26.08 26.46 26.14
CA MET A 9 24.88 26.99 25.50
C MET A 9 25.02 28.50 25.25
N LEU A 10 24.46 29.02 24.14
CA LEU A 10 23.77 30.32 24.17
C LEU A 10 22.84 30.52 22.96
N ALA A 11 21.67 31.05 23.26
CA ALA A 11 20.55 31.36 22.38
C ALA A 11 20.84 32.44 21.32
N SER A 12 20.10 32.41 20.21
CA SER A 12 19.65 33.65 19.59
C SER A 12 18.27 33.50 18.96
N PHE A 13 17.41 34.41 19.38
CA PHE A 13 15.98 34.55 19.12
C PHE A 13 15.84 35.82 18.29
N VAL A 14 15.47 35.76 17.01
CA VAL A 14 14.87 36.90 16.30
C VAL A 14 13.94 36.36 15.21
N GLY A 15 12.64 36.55 15.40
CA GLY A 15 11.65 36.42 14.34
C GLY A 15 11.58 37.69 13.49
N LEU A 16 11.13 37.53 12.24
CA LEU A 16 10.52 38.60 11.48
C LEU A 16 9.32 38.03 10.72
N VAL A 17 8.12 38.36 11.20
CA VAL A 17 6.86 38.15 10.50
C VAL A 17 6.54 39.47 9.81
N SER A 18 6.49 39.46 8.49
CA SER A 18 5.95 40.56 7.68
C SER A 18 4.91 39.99 6.73
N ALA A 19 3.65 40.03 7.14
CA ALA A 19 2.53 39.95 6.21
C ALA A 19 2.48 41.26 5.41
N SER A 20 2.61 41.16 4.09
CA SER A 20 2.34 42.25 3.15
C SER A 20 1.33 41.75 2.13
N CYS A 21 0.09 42.26 2.22
CA CYS A 21 -0.91 42.17 1.17
C CYS A 21 -0.74 43.39 0.24
N GLY A 22 -0.61 43.16 -1.06
CA GLY A 22 -0.61 44.22 -2.07
C GLY A 22 -0.50 43.67 -3.48
N SER A 23 -1.61 43.75 -4.21
CA SER A 23 -1.84 43.25 -5.57
C SER A 23 -0.79 43.64 -6.61
N GLY A 24 -0.50 42.71 -7.51
CA GLY A 24 0.16 42.98 -8.79
C GLY A 24 0.26 41.70 -9.60
N GLU A 25 -0.59 41.55 -10.61
CA GLU A 25 -0.46 40.51 -11.64
C GLU A 25 0.96 40.53 -12.20
N LYS A 26 1.69 39.46 -11.96
CA LYS A 26 2.89 39.10 -12.73
C LYS A 26 2.81 37.63 -13.03
N LYS A 27 2.86 37.35 -14.34
CA LYS A 27 2.95 36.04 -14.98
C LYS A 27 3.65 35.03 -14.08
N THR A 28 2.91 34.04 -13.62
CA THR A 28 3.46 32.83 -13.02
C THR A 28 4.18 32.09 -14.13
N GLU A 29 5.48 32.34 -14.22
CA GLU A 29 6.41 31.48 -14.95
C GLU A 29 6.31 30.10 -14.30
N SER A 30 5.74 29.16 -15.04
CA SER A 30 5.37 27.82 -14.57
C SER A 30 6.60 26.92 -14.44
N VAL A 31 7.49 27.24 -13.50
CA VAL A 31 8.64 26.41 -13.14
C VAL A 31 8.77 26.36 -11.60
N PRO A 32 8.02 25.48 -10.91
CA PRO A 32 8.57 24.90 -9.68
C PRO A 32 8.24 23.42 -9.43
N VAL A 33 7.49 22.74 -10.30
CA VAL A 33 7.02 21.37 -9.99
C VAL A 33 8.14 20.33 -10.13
N VAL A 34 9.01 20.45 -11.12
CA VAL A 34 10.02 19.43 -11.43
C VAL A 34 11.12 19.34 -10.36
N GLU A 35 11.63 20.48 -9.89
CA GLU A 35 12.64 20.52 -8.82
C GLU A 35 12.09 19.94 -7.51
N ASP A 36 10.83 20.23 -7.19
CA ASP A 36 10.18 19.72 -5.98
C ASP A 36 9.99 18.19 -6.04
N VAL A 37 9.66 17.65 -7.21
CA VAL A 37 9.47 16.20 -7.39
C VAL A 37 10.79 15.42 -7.27
N GLU A 38 11.91 15.93 -7.81
CA GLU A 38 13.22 15.29 -7.64
C GLU A 38 13.68 15.29 -6.18
N VAL A 39 13.45 16.41 -5.47
CA VAL A 39 13.72 16.52 -4.03
C VAL A 39 12.91 15.49 -3.24
N ARG A 40 11.60 15.37 -3.50
CA ARG A 40 10.74 14.39 -2.84
C ARG A 40 11.16 12.95 -3.11
N LYS A 41 11.61 12.65 -4.33
CA LYS A 41 12.18 11.34 -4.66
C LYS A 41 13.40 11.03 -3.80
N SER A 42 14.36 11.95 -3.70
CA SER A 42 15.55 11.74 -2.86
C SER A 42 15.18 11.61 -1.38
N GLN A 43 14.20 12.38 -0.90
CA GLN A 43 13.69 12.27 0.47
C GLN A 43 13.03 10.91 0.74
N LEU A 44 12.26 10.39 -0.22
CA LEU A 44 11.62 9.08 -0.10
C LEU A 44 12.67 7.96 -0.07
N GLU A 45 13.65 8.00 -0.97
CA GLU A 45 14.76 7.05 -0.99
C GLU A 45 15.57 7.08 0.32
N GLN A 46 15.85 8.28 0.83
CA GLN A 46 16.55 8.46 2.10
C GLN A 46 15.74 7.89 3.27
N ALA A 47 14.44 8.20 3.35
CA ALA A 47 13.56 7.72 4.42
C ALA A 47 13.44 6.19 4.43
N LEU A 48 13.35 5.57 3.25
CA LEU A 48 13.33 4.11 3.12
C LEU A 48 14.67 3.50 3.53
N THR A 49 15.79 4.11 3.14
CA THR A 49 17.13 3.60 3.44
C THR A 49 17.49 3.75 4.92
N SER A 50 17.04 4.83 5.57
CA SER A 50 17.27 5.06 7.00
C SER A 50 16.30 4.28 7.91
N GLY A 51 15.28 3.63 7.34
CA GLY A 51 14.21 2.98 8.08
C GLY A 51 13.22 3.94 8.74
N ASP A 52 13.23 5.23 8.38
CA ASP A 52 12.25 6.21 8.84
C ASP A 52 10.94 6.07 8.07
N LEU A 53 10.20 5.00 8.40
CA LEU A 53 8.95 4.67 7.73
C LEU A 53 7.84 5.69 8.01
N LYS A 54 7.93 6.45 9.12
CA LYS A 54 7.00 7.55 9.38
C LYS A 54 7.17 8.65 8.35
N ASN A 55 8.40 9.08 8.09
CA ASN A 55 8.67 10.06 7.06
C ASN A 55 8.41 9.50 5.65
N ALA A 56 8.77 8.24 5.39
CA ALA A 56 8.47 7.60 4.11
C ALA A 56 6.97 7.60 3.80
N SER A 57 6.13 7.38 4.81
CA SER A 57 4.66 7.47 4.68
C SER A 57 4.21 8.87 4.26
N VAL A 58 4.73 9.93 4.88
CA VAL A 58 4.34 11.31 4.58
C VAL A 58 4.75 11.69 3.17
N VAL A 59 5.97 11.34 2.78
CA VAL A 59 6.49 11.67 1.45
C VAL A 59 5.76 10.87 0.36
N ALA A 60 5.56 9.56 0.56
CA ALA A 60 4.82 8.73 -0.40
C ALA A 60 3.37 9.19 -0.58
N ASP A 61 2.70 9.58 0.51
CA ASP A 61 1.33 10.12 0.47
C ASP A 61 1.28 11.44 -0.30
N SER A 62 2.17 12.39 0.02
CA SER A 62 2.30 13.67 -0.69
C SER A 62 2.58 13.47 -2.18
N MET A 63 3.46 12.53 -2.55
CA MET A 63 3.72 12.22 -3.94
C MET A 63 2.47 11.64 -4.62
N SER A 64 1.74 10.73 -3.97
CA SER A 64 0.58 10.05 -4.57
C SER A 64 -0.55 10.99 -5.02
N LEU A 65 -0.61 12.21 -4.48
CA LEU A 65 -1.54 13.26 -4.92
C LEU A 65 -1.31 13.70 -6.39
N PHE A 66 -0.13 13.42 -6.94
CA PHE A 66 0.29 13.81 -8.29
C PHE A 66 0.62 12.59 -9.15
N VAL A 67 0.00 11.44 -8.88
CA VAL A 67 0.30 10.18 -9.58
C VAL A 67 0.10 10.26 -11.10
N ASP A 68 -0.81 11.12 -11.57
CA ASP A 68 -1.02 11.35 -13.01
C ASP A 68 0.22 11.91 -13.72
N ASP A 69 1.07 12.63 -12.98
CA ASP A 69 2.29 13.25 -13.51
C ASP A 69 3.55 12.40 -13.26
N PHE A 70 3.39 11.19 -12.74
CA PHE A 70 4.53 10.34 -12.42
C PHE A 70 5.26 9.84 -13.67
N THR A 71 6.58 9.91 -13.60
CA THR A 71 7.44 9.03 -14.40
C THR A 71 7.27 7.57 -13.94
N PRO A 72 7.49 6.58 -14.83
CA PRO A 72 7.47 5.16 -14.46
C PRO A 72 8.37 4.80 -13.26
N GLU A 73 9.53 5.45 -13.15
CA GLU A 73 10.45 5.28 -12.03
C GLU A 73 9.88 5.81 -10.70
N GLN A 74 9.18 6.95 -10.71
CA GLN A 74 8.53 7.50 -9.50
C GLN A 74 7.39 6.59 -9.04
N THR A 75 6.60 6.05 -9.97
CA THR A 75 5.57 5.05 -9.65
C THR A 75 6.18 3.85 -8.93
N VAL A 76 7.29 3.31 -9.46
CA VAL A 76 8.00 2.19 -8.82
C VAL A 76 8.44 2.56 -7.40
N GLN A 77 8.97 3.76 -7.18
CA GLN A 77 9.44 4.19 -5.87
C GLN A 77 8.29 4.31 -4.86
N VAL A 78 7.21 4.98 -5.22
CA VAL A 78 6.05 5.16 -4.34
C VAL A 78 5.38 3.83 -4.02
N LEU A 79 5.17 2.96 -5.01
CA LEU A 79 4.61 1.63 -4.77
C LEU A 79 5.55 0.76 -3.91
N THR A 80 6.87 0.87 -4.08
CA THR A 80 7.84 0.18 -3.21
C THR A 80 7.76 0.70 -1.78
N ALA A 81 7.58 2.01 -1.59
CA ALA A 81 7.38 2.59 -0.27
C ALA A 81 6.12 2.04 0.41
N PHE A 82 5.00 1.97 -0.31
CA PHE A 82 3.77 1.38 0.22
C PHE A 82 3.90 -0.11 0.55
N VAL A 83 4.70 -0.89 -0.18
CA VAL A 83 5.02 -2.28 0.20
C VAL A 83 5.78 -2.32 1.53
N SER A 84 6.77 -1.44 1.73
CA SER A 84 7.49 -1.35 3.00
C SER A 84 6.58 -0.93 4.16
N LEU A 85 5.67 0.02 3.93
CA LEU A 85 4.69 0.49 4.92
C LEU A 85 3.67 -0.59 5.28
N HIS A 86 3.21 -1.38 4.29
CA HIS A 86 2.37 -2.57 4.51
C HIS A 86 3.07 -3.57 5.43
N ASN A 87 4.33 -3.91 5.12
CA ASN A 87 5.09 -4.89 5.90
C ASN A 87 5.28 -4.42 7.36
N ASP A 88 5.59 -3.14 7.58
CA ASP A 88 5.69 -2.57 8.93
C ASP A 88 4.36 -2.59 9.68
N ALA A 89 3.29 -2.07 9.06
CA ALA A 89 1.97 -2.03 9.67
C ALA A 89 1.45 -3.44 10.01
N SER A 90 1.66 -4.40 9.11
CA SER A 90 1.32 -5.81 9.33
C SER A 90 2.12 -6.42 10.48
N THR A 91 3.44 -6.15 10.55
CA THR A 91 4.31 -6.66 11.63
C THR A 91 3.94 -6.07 12.98
N ARG A 92 3.49 -4.81 12.99
CA ARG A 92 3.09 -4.08 14.20
C ARG A 92 1.61 -4.25 14.55
N HIS A 93 0.88 -5.08 13.80
CA HIS A 93 -0.56 -5.33 13.97
C HIS A 93 -1.42 -4.05 13.93
N GLU A 94 -1.02 -3.07 13.11
CA GLU A 94 -1.72 -1.79 12.96
C GLU A 94 -2.73 -1.84 11.80
N SER A 95 -3.79 -2.63 11.95
CA SER A 95 -4.74 -2.94 10.86
C SER A 95 -5.32 -1.72 10.15
N ARG A 96 -5.60 -0.63 10.88
CA ARG A 96 -6.13 0.60 10.27
C ARG A 96 -5.13 1.23 9.30
N ARG A 97 -3.86 1.36 9.73
CA ARG A 97 -2.79 1.92 8.87
C ARG A 97 -2.51 0.99 7.71
N ASP A 98 -2.55 -0.31 7.95
CA ASP A 98 -2.37 -1.31 6.92
C ASP A 98 -3.41 -1.14 5.80
N LEU A 99 -4.69 -1.17 6.14
CA LEU A 99 -5.78 -1.03 5.18
C LEU A 99 -5.75 0.30 4.42
N GLU A 100 -5.35 1.39 5.06
CA GLU A 100 -5.13 2.68 4.38
C GLU A 100 -4.02 2.57 3.33
N THR A 101 -2.91 1.92 3.69
CA THR A 101 -1.77 1.69 2.79
C THR A 101 -2.16 0.82 1.60
N LEU A 102 -2.95 -0.25 1.82
CA LEU A 102 -3.47 -1.10 0.75
C LEU A 102 -4.31 -0.29 -0.25
N ARG A 103 -5.22 0.57 0.23
CA ARG A 103 -6.06 1.41 -0.63
C ARG A 103 -5.21 2.37 -1.47
N LYS A 104 -4.26 3.08 -0.84
CA LYS A 104 -3.36 4.02 -1.53
C LYS A 104 -2.48 3.32 -2.57
N TYR A 105 -1.97 2.13 -2.25
CA TYR A 105 -1.20 1.33 -3.20
C TYR A 105 -2.01 1.00 -4.46
N VAL A 106 -3.23 0.48 -4.28
CA VAL A 106 -4.08 0.07 -5.41
C VAL A 106 -4.46 1.28 -6.26
N ASP A 107 -4.80 2.40 -5.63
CA ASP A 107 -5.14 3.65 -6.33
C ASP A 107 -3.97 4.15 -7.20
N VAL A 108 -2.78 4.29 -6.61
CA VAL A 108 -1.57 4.70 -7.36
C VAL A 108 -1.25 3.72 -8.49
N TYR A 109 -1.38 2.42 -8.23
CA TYR A 109 -1.13 1.39 -9.24
C TYR A 109 -2.10 1.52 -10.43
N ASP A 110 -3.39 1.69 -10.16
CA ASP A 110 -4.41 1.77 -11.20
C ASP A 110 -4.33 3.07 -11.99
N ILE A 111 -4.12 4.20 -11.32
CA ILE A 111 -3.97 5.49 -11.98
C ILE A 111 -2.72 5.49 -12.89
N ALA A 112 -1.56 5.08 -12.37
CA ALA A 112 -0.32 5.05 -13.14
C ALA A 112 -0.39 4.15 -14.39
N LEU A 113 -1.09 3.00 -14.29
CA LEU A 113 -1.32 2.13 -15.44
C LEU A 113 -2.38 2.65 -16.40
N SER A 114 -3.31 3.47 -15.94
CA SER A 114 -4.27 4.15 -16.82
C SER A 114 -3.61 5.24 -17.65
N VAL A 115 -2.65 5.98 -17.06
CA VAL A 115 -1.95 7.11 -17.69
C VAL A 115 -0.84 6.66 -18.63
N ASN A 116 0.09 5.81 -18.16
CA ASN A 116 1.20 5.30 -18.97
C ASN A 116 1.37 3.78 -18.81
N PRO A 117 0.49 2.95 -19.43
CA PRO A 117 0.51 1.51 -19.22
C PRO A 117 1.80 0.83 -19.69
N LYS A 118 2.34 1.25 -20.84
CA LYS A 118 3.45 0.54 -21.50
C LYS A 118 4.76 0.74 -20.74
N ASP A 119 5.11 1.98 -20.44
CA ASP A 119 6.41 2.27 -19.82
C ASP A 119 6.38 1.94 -18.32
N THR A 120 5.25 2.14 -17.64
CA THR A 120 5.06 1.72 -16.25
C THR A 120 5.23 0.20 -16.11
N ARG A 121 4.63 -0.60 -17.00
CA ARG A 121 4.84 -2.06 -17.00
C ARG A 121 6.29 -2.45 -17.28
N ALA A 122 6.98 -1.72 -18.16
CA ALA A 122 8.40 -1.95 -18.42
C ALA A 122 9.25 -1.65 -17.17
N ALA A 123 8.94 -0.58 -16.45
CA ALA A 123 9.58 -0.22 -15.19
C ALA A 123 9.30 -1.27 -14.10
N PHE A 124 8.07 -1.77 -13.98
CA PHE A 124 7.73 -2.87 -13.06
C PHE A 124 8.55 -4.13 -13.36
N LYS A 125 8.64 -4.53 -14.63
CA LYS A 125 9.47 -5.67 -15.04
C LYS A 125 10.94 -5.44 -14.71
N LYS A 126 11.45 -4.23 -14.89
CA LYS A 126 12.84 -3.85 -14.54
C LYS A 126 13.08 -3.94 -13.04
N ALA A 127 12.15 -3.47 -12.22
CA ALA A 127 12.21 -3.54 -10.77
C ALA A 127 12.14 -5.00 -10.27
N LYS A 128 11.20 -5.81 -10.77
CA LYS A 128 11.07 -7.25 -10.47
C LYS A 128 12.33 -8.04 -10.77
N ARG A 129 13.03 -7.72 -11.88
CA ARG A 129 14.33 -8.35 -12.20
C ARG A 129 15.41 -8.06 -11.17
N LYS A 130 15.39 -6.87 -10.55
CA LYS A 130 16.35 -6.49 -9.50
C LYS A 130 15.96 -7.05 -8.14
N ASN A 131 14.66 -7.07 -7.84
CA ASN A 131 14.11 -7.61 -6.62
C ASN A 131 12.83 -8.41 -6.94
N PRO A 132 12.90 -9.75 -6.98
CA PRO A 132 11.76 -10.59 -7.31
C PRO A 132 10.56 -10.46 -6.37
N SER A 133 10.75 -9.96 -5.14
CA SER A 133 9.64 -9.72 -4.22
C SER A 133 8.77 -8.52 -4.61
N LEU A 134 9.27 -7.62 -5.46
CA LEU A 134 8.53 -6.47 -5.99
C LEU A 134 7.79 -6.83 -7.28
N ASP A 135 6.89 -7.81 -7.18
CA ASP A 135 5.97 -8.15 -8.26
C ASP A 135 4.68 -7.33 -8.18
N PHE A 136 4.72 -6.10 -8.69
CA PHE A 136 3.65 -5.11 -8.51
C PHE A 136 2.26 -5.60 -8.98
N ASP A 137 2.19 -6.33 -10.10
CA ASP A 137 0.92 -6.89 -10.59
C ASP A 137 0.32 -7.90 -9.59
N SER A 138 1.16 -8.78 -9.04
CA SER A 138 0.75 -9.78 -8.05
C SER A 138 0.39 -9.15 -6.71
N ILE A 139 1.16 -8.15 -6.27
CA ILE A 139 0.91 -7.40 -5.03
C ILE A 139 -0.43 -6.66 -5.13
N ALA A 140 -0.68 -5.95 -6.25
CA ALA A 140 -1.94 -5.24 -6.48
C ALA A 140 -3.15 -6.20 -6.40
N LYS A 141 -3.03 -7.39 -6.99
CA LYS A 141 -4.07 -8.43 -6.91
C LYS A 141 -4.34 -8.85 -5.46
N VAL A 142 -3.30 -9.20 -4.70
CA VAL A 142 -3.44 -9.62 -3.29
C VAL A 142 -4.03 -8.50 -2.44
N PHE A 143 -3.61 -7.24 -2.65
CA PHE A 143 -4.12 -6.11 -1.90
C PHE A 143 -5.60 -5.85 -2.18
N ARG A 144 -6.05 -5.96 -3.44
CA ARG A 144 -7.48 -5.89 -3.78
C ARG A 144 -8.30 -6.98 -3.11
N GLU A 145 -7.81 -8.22 -3.13
CA GLU A 145 -8.49 -9.34 -2.47
C GLU A 145 -8.65 -9.09 -0.97
N LYS A 146 -7.61 -8.59 -0.30
CA LYS A 146 -7.67 -8.20 1.12
C LYS A 146 -8.68 -7.07 1.37
N LEU A 147 -8.73 -6.06 0.50
CA LEU A 147 -9.69 -4.96 0.63
C LEU A 147 -11.12 -5.45 0.46
N VAL A 148 -11.40 -6.29 -0.55
CA VAL A 148 -12.72 -6.90 -0.75
C VAL A 148 -13.15 -7.75 0.45
N GLN A 149 -12.25 -8.56 0.99
CA GLN A 149 -12.54 -9.35 2.20
C GLN A 149 -12.91 -8.43 3.37
N TYR A 150 -12.17 -7.34 3.57
CA TYR A 150 -12.46 -6.40 4.65
C TYR A 150 -13.81 -5.70 4.47
N ASP A 151 -14.10 -5.21 3.26
CA ASP A 151 -15.32 -4.47 2.97
C ASP A 151 -16.55 -5.40 3.12
N SER A 152 -16.43 -6.68 2.69
CA SER A 152 -17.48 -7.71 2.86
C SER A 152 -17.80 -8.04 4.34
N MET A 153 -16.81 -7.94 5.23
CA MET A 153 -17.03 -8.12 6.66
C MET A 153 -17.75 -6.94 7.29
N GLN A 154 -17.63 -5.74 6.71
CA GLN A 154 -18.29 -4.53 7.23
C GLN A 154 -19.71 -4.34 6.69
N ASP A 155 -19.95 -4.68 5.43
CA ASP A 155 -21.26 -4.48 4.79
C ASP A 155 -22.22 -5.67 5.00
N GLY A 156 -21.74 -6.76 5.63
CA GLY A 156 -22.51 -7.98 5.86
C GLY A 156 -22.77 -8.80 4.59
N SER A 157 -22.14 -8.42 3.47
CA SER A 157 -22.16 -9.16 2.22
C SER A 157 -21.26 -10.39 2.36
N PRO A 158 -21.72 -11.59 2.02
CA PRO A 158 -20.86 -12.76 2.08
C PRO A 158 -19.67 -12.51 1.13
N ALA A 159 -18.46 -12.43 1.69
CA ALA A 159 -17.22 -12.41 0.92
C ALA A 159 -17.32 -13.52 -0.11
N THR A 160 -17.52 -13.18 -1.39
CA THR A 160 -17.53 -14.19 -2.45
C THR A 160 -16.14 -14.78 -2.46
N ALA A 161 -16.04 -15.99 -1.91
CA ALA A 161 -14.81 -16.74 -1.77
C ALA A 161 -14.25 -17.07 -3.16
N ALA A 162 -13.54 -16.11 -3.75
CA ALA A 162 -12.70 -16.35 -4.91
C ALA A 162 -11.42 -17.03 -4.43
N ALA A 163 -11.45 -18.37 -4.44
CA ALA A 163 -10.32 -19.29 -4.55
C ALA A 163 -9.14 -19.08 -3.58
N SER A 164 -9.28 -19.58 -2.36
CA SER A 164 -8.17 -20.19 -1.63
C SER A 164 -8.67 -21.46 -0.94
N ALA A 165 -9.04 -22.43 -1.76
CA ALA A 165 -9.32 -23.80 -1.34
C ALA A 165 -8.56 -24.73 -2.29
N ALA A 166 -7.23 -24.75 -2.18
CA ALA A 166 -6.39 -25.76 -2.80
C ALA A 166 -5.01 -25.78 -2.14
N VAL A 167 -4.93 -26.32 -0.91
CA VAL A 167 -3.89 -27.25 -0.46
C VAL A 167 -4.33 -27.82 0.90
N ALA A 168 -5.31 -28.73 0.87
CA ALA A 168 -5.51 -29.71 1.92
C ALA A 168 -5.43 -31.08 1.25
N ASP A 169 -4.27 -31.68 1.41
CA ASP A 169 -3.95 -33.07 1.12
C ASP A 169 -4.83 -34.00 1.97
N THR A 170 -5.69 -34.81 1.35
CA THR A 170 -6.00 -36.17 1.82
C THR A 170 -6.68 -37.02 0.73
N ILE A 171 -5.90 -37.95 0.20
CA ILE A 171 -6.21 -39.36 -0.15
C ILE A 171 -7.69 -39.79 -0.12
N GLY A 172 -8.16 -40.39 -1.23
CA GLY A 172 -9.23 -41.40 -1.20
C GLY A 172 -10.16 -41.39 -2.43
N GLU A 173 -9.79 -42.10 -3.49
CA GLU A 173 -10.70 -42.47 -4.59
C GLU A 173 -11.83 -43.38 -4.09
N MET A 174 -13.10 -43.04 -4.37
CA MET A 174 -14.05 -43.86 -5.16
C MET A 174 -15.47 -43.25 -5.19
N PRO A 175 -16.27 -43.52 -6.25
CA PRO A 175 -17.39 -42.66 -6.65
C PRO A 175 -18.77 -43.12 -6.14
N ASP A 176 -19.58 -42.11 -5.86
CA ASP A 176 -20.97 -41.87 -6.28
C ASP A 176 -21.97 -43.05 -6.35
N SER A 177 -22.98 -43.02 -5.48
CA SER A 177 -24.33 -43.51 -5.78
C SER A 177 -25.39 -42.81 -4.94
N VAL A 178 -26.21 -42.05 -5.66
CA VAL A 178 -27.43 -41.33 -5.28
C VAL A 178 -28.50 -42.26 -4.69
N GLN A 179 -29.13 -41.88 -3.57
CA GLN A 179 -30.59 -42.01 -3.36
C GLN A 179 -31.12 -41.32 -2.09
N GLN A 180 -32.26 -40.65 -2.28
CA GLN A 180 -33.07 -39.87 -1.33
C GLN A 180 -33.97 -40.77 -0.42
N PRO A 181 -34.76 -40.21 0.53
CA PRO A 181 -34.97 -40.73 1.89
C PRO A 181 -36.12 -41.76 2.01
N LYS A 182 -36.01 -42.68 2.98
CA LYS A 182 -37.12 -43.57 3.36
C LYS A 182 -37.14 -43.89 4.86
N GLU A 183 -38.19 -43.38 5.50
CA GLU A 183 -39.02 -43.95 6.59
C GLU A 183 -38.34 -44.49 7.87
N LEU A 184 -38.71 -43.85 8.99
CA LEU A 184 -38.46 -44.31 10.37
C LEU A 184 -39.18 -45.66 10.65
N PRO A 185 -38.52 -46.66 11.26
CA PRO A 185 -39.14 -47.94 11.61
C PRO A 185 -40.27 -47.82 12.66
N VAL A 186 -41.36 -48.55 12.44
CA VAL A 186 -42.63 -48.50 13.18
C VAL A 186 -42.64 -49.32 14.49
N GLU A 187 -41.49 -49.78 15.00
CA GLU A 187 -41.46 -50.69 16.16
C GLU A 187 -41.13 -50.05 17.52
N LEU A 188 -41.15 -48.72 17.64
CA LEU A 188 -40.83 -48.00 18.90
C LEU A 188 -41.90 -46.98 19.33
N ARG A 189 -43.18 -47.26 19.09
CA ARG A 189 -44.27 -46.46 19.69
C ARG A 189 -44.79 -47.15 20.96
N PRO A 190 -44.81 -46.49 22.13
CA PRO A 190 -45.41 -47.04 23.34
C PRO A 190 -46.94 -47.15 23.17
N ALA A 191 -47.51 -48.24 23.71
CA ALA A 191 -48.93 -48.53 23.65
C ALA A 191 -49.77 -47.45 24.35
N MET A 192 -50.84 -47.00 23.68
CA MET A 192 -52.02 -46.39 24.28
C MET A 192 -53.26 -47.04 23.69
#